data_AF-A0A4S8RUH1-F1
#
_entry.id   AF-A0A4S8RUH1-F1
#
_cell.length_a   1.000
_cell.length_b   1.000
_cell.length_c   1.000
_cell.angle_alpha   90.00
_cell.angle_beta   90.00
_cell.angle_gamma   90.00
#
_symmetry.space_group_name_H-M   'P 1'
#
loop_
_entity.id
_entity.type
_entity.pdbx_description
1 polymer ?
#
loop_
_entity_poly.entity_id
_entity_poly.type
_entity_poly.pdbx_seq_one_letter_code
_entity_poly.pdbx_strand_id
1 'polypeptide(L)'
;MITKVLIKKVEKGAVYNDLVYDYWVTCCLLDNSEIVLFDPKPHDLTDLLNQWVEINIKALFFEQSANADLRSFQGKIVRRDNGYFFVSNYINIEVKREDVINNKTELEFENRFYFGRLDIVNVLLR
;
A
#
# COMPACT_ATOMS: atom_id res chain seq x y z
N MET A 1 8.60 7.04 -1.16
CA MET A 1 7.49 8.00 -1.32
C MET A 1 6.47 7.71 -0.24
N ILE A 2 5.88 8.74 0.34
CA ILE A 2 5.13 8.64 1.60
C ILE A 2 3.63 8.80 1.33
N THR A 3 2.82 7.99 2.00
CA THR A 3 1.36 8.10 2.05
C THR A 3 0.94 8.42 3.46
N LYS A 4 0.12 9.47 3.64
CA LYS A 4 -0.46 9.80 4.95
C LYS A 4 -1.76 9.02 5.15
N VAL A 5 -1.85 8.27 6.24
CA VAL A 5 -3.00 7.41 6.55
C VAL A 5 -3.43 7.55 8.00
N LEU A 6 -4.71 7.36 8.29
CA LEU A 6 -5.23 7.24 9.64
C LEU A 6 -5.36 5.76 10.00
N ILE A 7 -4.69 5.29 11.05
CA ILE A 7 -4.81 3.89 11.47
C ILE A 7 -6.16 3.71 12.18
N LYS A 8 -7.00 2.80 11.69
CA LYS A 8 -8.36 2.55 12.22
C LYS A 8 -8.45 1.25 13.00
N LYS A 9 -7.72 0.23 12.56
CA LYS A 9 -7.75 -1.11 13.15
C LYS A 9 -6.42 -1.81 12.91
N VAL A 10 -5.97 -2.57 13.90
CA VAL A 10 -4.79 -3.44 13.82
C VAL A 10 -5.24 -4.84 14.20
N GLU A 11 -4.99 -5.82 13.33
CA GLU A 11 -5.37 -7.22 13.51
C GLU A 11 -4.13 -8.10 13.41
N LYS A 12 -3.97 -9.03 14.35
CA LYS A 12 -2.93 -10.07 14.26
C LYS A 12 -3.24 -10.95 13.04
N GLY A 13 -2.27 -11.16 12.17
CA GLY A 13 -2.38 -12.16 11.11
C GLY A 13 -1.83 -13.50 11.59
N ALA A 14 -0.68 -13.94 11.09
CA ALA A 14 -0.11 -15.22 11.50
C ALA A 14 0.40 -15.20 12.95
N VAL A 15 -0.08 -16.15 13.76
CA VAL A 15 0.33 -16.34 15.16
C VAL A 15 0.72 -17.80 15.38
N TYR A 16 1.91 -18.04 15.96
CA TYR A 16 2.38 -19.37 16.32
C TYR A 16 3.13 -19.31 17.66
N ASN A 17 2.78 -20.18 18.60
CA ASN A 17 3.33 -20.20 19.96
C ASN A 17 3.34 -18.81 20.63
N ASP A 18 2.21 -18.11 20.58
CA ASP A 18 2.00 -16.75 21.12
C ASP A 18 2.88 -15.64 20.48
N LEU A 19 3.66 -15.96 19.45
CA LEU A 19 4.42 -15.00 18.67
C LEU A 19 3.62 -14.54 17.44
N VAL A 20 3.51 -13.23 17.25
CA VAL A 20 2.88 -12.62 16.07
C VAL A 20 3.94 -12.38 14.99
N TYR A 21 3.68 -12.85 13.77
CA TYR A 21 4.60 -12.74 12.64
C TYR A 21 4.22 -11.60 11.69
N ASP A 22 2.95 -11.27 11.62
CA ASP A 22 2.44 -10.21 10.76
C ASP A 22 1.13 -9.60 11.30
N TYR A 23 0.83 -8.41 10.79
CA TYR A 23 -0.40 -7.69 11.09
C TYR A 23 -1.14 -7.28 9.82
N TRP A 24 -2.46 -7.19 9.92
CA TRP A 24 -3.31 -6.51 8.96
C TRP A 24 -3.76 -5.19 9.56
N VAL A 25 -3.52 -4.10 8.85
CA VAL A 25 -3.76 -2.74 9.33
C VAL A 25 -4.78 -2.07 8.42
N THR A 26 -5.98 -1.83 8.96
CA THR A 26 -7.00 -1.06 8.26
C THR A 26 -6.74 0.42 8.47
N CYS A 27 -6.63 1.15 7.37
CA CYS A 27 -6.28 2.56 7.34
C CYS A 27 -7.30 3.37 6.53
N CYS A 28 -7.44 4.65 6.84
CA CYS A 28 -8.23 5.58 6.05
C CYS A 28 -7.30 6.60 5.35
N LEU A 29 -7.52 6.81 4.06
CA LEU A 29 -6.83 7.81 3.24
C LEU A 29 -7.47 9.20 3.43
N LEU A 30 -6.81 10.24 2.88
CA LEU A 30 -7.28 11.63 2.99
C LEU A 30 -8.63 11.89 2.29
N ASP A 31 -9.01 11.04 1.32
CA ASP A 31 -10.32 11.09 0.65
C ASP A 31 -11.41 10.27 1.36
N ASN A 32 -11.12 9.78 2.57
CA ASN A 32 -11.94 8.87 3.36
C ASN A 32 -12.08 7.45 2.80
N SER A 33 -11.38 7.10 1.73
CA SER A 33 -11.34 5.71 1.29
C SER A 33 -10.58 4.85 2.30
N GLU A 34 -11.12 3.68 2.60
CA GLU A 34 -10.48 2.72 3.51
C GLU A 34 -9.58 1.79 2.71
N ILE A 35 -8.37 1.51 3.19
CA ILE A 35 -7.44 0.54 2.60
C ILE A 35 -6.97 -0.44 3.68
N VAL A 36 -6.54 -1.64 3.27
CA VAL A 36 -5.92 -2.62 4.16
C VAL A 36 -4.46 -2.77 3.75
N LEU A 37 -3.56 -2.64 4.72
CA LEU A 37 -2.13 -2.81 4.56
C LEU A 37 -1.68 -4.06 5.32
N PHE A 38 -0.76 -4.81 4.73
CA PHE A 38 -0.10 -5.94 5.37
C PHE A 38 1.22 -5.47 5.98
N ASP A 39 1.45 -5.73 7.27
CA ASP A 39 2.74 -5.50 7.90
C ASP A 39 3.49 -6.84 8.06
N PRO A 40 4.43 -7.16 7.14
CA PRO A 40 5.23 -8.37 7.24
C PRO A 40 6.32 -8.29 8.32
N LYS A 41 6.49 -7.13 8.96
CA LYS A 41 7.42 -6.94 10.08
C LYS A 41 6.55 -6.71 11.32
N PRO A 42 6.76 -7.44 12.43
CA PRO A 42 5.84 -7.40 13.56
C PRO A 42 5.98 -6.12 14.40
N HIS A 43 5.61 -4.97 13.84
CA HIS A 43 5.37 -3.76 14.59
C HIS A 43 3.89 -3.72 14.96
N ASP A 44 3.61 -3.91 16.24
CA ASP A 44 2.27 -3.68 16.74
C ASP A 44 1.98 -2.17 16.69
N LEU A 45 1.14 -1.76 15.75
CA LEU A 45 0.73 -0.36 15.57
C LEU A 45 -0.48 0.00 16.44
N THR A 46 -0.87 -0.83 17.41
CA THR A 46 -2.04 -0.59 18.28
C THR A 46 -1.96 0.74 19.02
N ASP A 47 -0.77 1.17 19.45
CA ASP A 47 -0.56 2.47 20.11
C ASP A 47 -0.82 3.67 19.18
N LEU A 48 -0.85 3.44 17.86
CA LEU A 48 -1.10 4.45 16.83
C LEU A 48 -2.56 4.46 16.36
N LEU A 49 -3.46 3.69 16.99
CA LEU A 49 -4.88 3.70 16.66
C LEU A 49 -5.47 5.11 16.74
N ASN A 50 -6.25 5.48 15.72
CA ASN A 50 -6.84 6.79 15.50
C ASN A 50 -5.82 7.94 15.34
N GLN A 51 -4.57 7.63 15.00
CA GLN A 51 -3.55 8.63 14.68
C GLN A 51 -3.25 8.66 13.17
N TRP A 52 -2.99 9.86 12.66
CA TRP A 52 -2.47 10.04 11.31
C TRP A 52 -0.97 9.81 11.29
N VAL A 53 -0.52 8.87 10.45
CA VAL A 53 0.88 8.51 10.30
C VAL A 53 1.30 8.55 8.84
N GLU A 54 2.61 8.64 8.61
CA GLU A 54 3.23 8.63 7.29
C GLU A 54 3.80 7.23 7.01
N ILE A 55 3.34 6.55 5.97
CA ILE A 55 3.71 5.16 5.64
C ILE A 55 4.30 5.07 4.24
N ASN A 56 5.39 4.32 4.10
CA ASN A 56 5.87 3.86 2.81
C ASN A 56 5.16 2.54 2.45
N ILE A 57 4.50 2.51 1.29
CA ILE A 57 3.71 1.36 0.83
C ILE A 57 4.34 0.80 -0.44
N LYS A 58 4.44 -0.53 -0.54
CA LYS A 58 4.76 -1.23 -1.79
C LYS A 58 3.63 -2.19 -2.17
N ALA A 59 3.42 -2.39 -3.46
CA ALA A 59 2.53 -3.45 -3.94
C ALA A 59 3.32 -4.76 -4.16
N LEU A 60 2.68 -5.90 -3.88
CA LEU A 60 3.21 -7.20 -4.28
C LEU A 60 3.18 -7.36 -5.81
N PHE A 61 2.07 -6.93 -6.43
CA PHE A 61 1.85 -6.83 -7.87
C PHE A 61 0.68 -5.87 -8.20
N PHE A 62 0.56 -5.48 -9.48
CA PHE A 62 -0.61 -4.80 -10.04
C PHE A 62 -0.91 -5.23 -11.48
N GLU A 63 -2.13 -4.94 -11.95
CA GLU A 63 -2.56 -5.12 -13.34
C GLU A 63 -3.48 -3.98 -13.83
N GLN A 64 -3.71 -3.91 -15.14
CA GLN A 64 -4.59 -2.91 -15.76
C GLN A 64 -6.06 -3.39 -15.88
N SER A 65 -6.29 -4.71 -15.79
CA SER A 65 -7.62 -5.31 -15.88
C SER A 65 -8.27 -5.45 -14.51
N ALA A 66 -9.59 -5.30 -14.47
CA ALA A 66 -10.34 -5.50 -13.24
C ALA A 66 -10.33 -6.97 -12.82
N ASN A 67 -10.15 -7.16 -11.51
CA ASN A 67 -10.31 -8.44 -10.84
C ASN A 67 -11.01 -8.18 -9.51
N ALA A 68 -12.01 -9.01 -9.18
CA ALA A 68 -12.90 -8.80 -8.04
C ALA A 68 -12.17 -8.76 -6.69
N ASP A 69 -11.02 -9.42 -6.61
CA ASP A 69 -10.22 -9.51 -5.39
C ASP A 69 -9.22 -8.35 -5.26
N LEU A 70 -9.09 -7.50 -6.29
CA LEU A 70 -8.12 -6.43 -6.33
C LEU A 70 -8.72 -5.07 -6.03
N ARG A 71 -7.97 -4.26 -5.30
CA ARG A 71 -8.33 -2.88 -5.03
C ARG A 71 -7.89 -2.00 -6.17
N SER A 72 -8.78 -1.14 -6.67
CA SER A 72 -8.44 -0.22 -7.76
C SER A 72 -8.22 1.21 -7.29
N PHE A 73 -7.26 1.89 -7.91
CA PHE A 73 -7.03 3.32 -7.74
C PHE A 73 -6.87 3.99 -9.11
N GLN A 74 -7.35 5.23 -9.21
CA GLN A 74 -7.07 6.10 -10.35
C GLN A 74 -5.79 6.88 -10.06
N GLY A 75 -4.87 6.89 -11.03
CA GLY A 75 -3.61 7.61 -10.90
C GLY A 75 -2.67 7.25 -12.04
N LYS A 76 -1.38 7.46 -11.86
CA LYS A 76 -0.38 7.20 -12.90
C LYS A 76 0.84 6.50 -12.34
N ILE A 77 1.48 5.70 -13.18
CA ILE A 77 2.78 5.10 -12.87
C ILE A 77 3.88 6.05 -13.37
N VAL A 78 4.76 6.47 -12.47
CA VAL A 78 5.89 7.35 -12.77
C VAL A 78 7.20 6.60 -12.55
N ARG A 79 8.22 6.91 -13.37
CA ARG A 79 9.59 6.43 -13.15
C ARG A 79 10.38 7.53 -12.45
N ARG A 80 11.06 7.17 -11.36
CA ARG A 80 12.04 8.02 -10.67
C ARG A 80 13.38 7.27 -10.60
N ASP A 81 14.43 7.97 -10.16
CA ASP A 81 15.80 7.43 -10.14
C ASP A 81 15.90 6.07 -9.44
N ASN A 82 15.07 5.85 -8.41
CA ASN A 82 15.13 4.66 -7.56
C ASN A 82 14.01 3.64 -7.80
N GLY A 83 13.22 3.76 -8.88
CA GLY A 83 12.19 2.77 -9.20
C GLY A 83 10.92 3.33 -9.84
N TYR A 84 9.86 2.53 -9.78
CA TYR A 84 8.55 2.85 -10.32
C TYR A 84 7.55 3.04 -9.21
N PHE A 85 6.68 4.03 -9.36
CA PHE A 85 5.72 4.39 -8.33
C PHE A 85 4.37 4.67 -8.95
N PHE A 86 3.32 4.06 -8.40
CA PHE A 86 1.97 4.57 -8.58
C PHE A 86 1.77 5.82 -7.74
N VAL A 87 1.17 6.84 -8.36
CA VAL A 87 0.93 8.15 -7.76
C VAL A 87 -0.52 8.53 -8.03
N SER A 88 -1.22 8.89 -6.96
CA SER A 88 -2.53 9.52 -6.99
C SER A 88 -2.54 10.71 -6.02
N ASN A 89 -3.68 11.40 -5.91
CA ASN A 89 -3.83 12.50 -4.96
C ASN A 89 -3.74 12.05 -3.49
N TYR A 90 -3.99 10.77 -3.19
CA TYR A 90 -4.18 10.30 -1.81
C TYR A 90 -3.26 9.16 -1.41
N ILE A 91 -2.71 8.43 -2.38
CA ILE A 91 -1.83 7.29 -2.13
C ILE A 91 -0.67 7.24 -3.12
N ASN A 92 0.51 6.94 -2.59
CA ASN A 92 1.73 6.63 -3.32
C ASN A 92 2.12 5.18 -3.01
N ILE A 93 2.38 4.39 -4.05
CA ILE A 93 2.72 2.97 -3.92
C ILE A 93 3.96 2.68 -4.75
N GLU A 94 5.00 2.10 -4.14
CA GLU A 94 6.10 1.52 -4.88
C GLU A 94 5.64 0.26 -5.62
N VAL A 95 5.92 0.17 -6.91
CA VAL A 95 5.58 -0.98 -7.74
C VAL A 95 6.84 -1.60 -8.32
N LYS A 96 6.80 -2.92 -8.55
CA LYS A 96 7.96 -3.63 -9.09
C LYS A 96 8.16 -3.29 -10.56
N ARG A 97 9.43 -3.21 -10.96
CA ARG A 97 9.82 -2.98 -12.35
C ARG A 97 9.27 -4.07 -13.27
N GLU A 98 9.30 -5.33 -12.82
CA GLU A 98 8.82 -6.47 -13.59
C GLU A 98 7.33 -6.33 -13.91
N ASP A 99 6.51 -5.88 -12.96
CA ASP A 99 5.07 -5.68 -13.17
C ASP A 99 4.81 -4.59 -14.22
N VAL A 100 5.53 -3.47 -14.16
CA VAL A 100 5.42 -2.37 -15.13
C VAL A 100 5.73 -2.87 -16.54
N ILE A 101 6.82 -3.64 -16.69
CA ILE A 101 7.27 -4.19 -17.97
C ILE A 101 6.27 -5.23 -18.49
N ASN A 102 5.88 -6.20 -17.65
CA ASN A 102 5.01 -7.32 -18.03
C ASN A 102 3.62 -6.82 -18.45
N ASN A 103 3.09 -5.81 -17.76
CA ASN A 103 1.82 -5.18 -18.11
C ASN A 103 1.94 -4.20 -19.29
N LYS A 104 3.13 -3.97 -19.85
CA LYS A 104 3.39 -2.95 -20.89
C LYS A 104 2.80 -1.58 -20.50
N THR A 105 3.03 -1.18 -19.26
CA THR A 105 2.36 -0.01 -18.68
C THR A 105 2.89 1.28 -19.30
N GLU A 106 1.97 2.12 -19.77
CA GLU A 106 2.30 3.48 -20.19
C GLU A 106 2.58 4.35 -18.96
N LEU A 107 3.73 5.03 -18.98
CA LEU A 107 4.16 5.88 -17.87
C LEU A 107 3.54 7.27 -17.98
N GLU A 108 3.38 7.93 -16.84
CA GLU A 108 2.84 9.30 -16.71
C GLU A 108 1.39 9.48 -17.21
N PHE A 109 0.76 8.42 -17.71
CA PHE A 109 -0.62 8.42 -18.16
C PHE A 109 -1.56 8.04 -17.00
N GLU A 110 -2.64 8.82 -16.85
CA GLU A 110 -3.62 8.58 -15.80
C GLU A 110 -4.58 7.47 -16.20
N ASN A 111 -4.58 6.39 -15.43
CA ASN A 111 -5.40 5.20 -15.67
C ASN A 111 -5.87 4.60 -14.34
N ARG A 112 -6.78 3.63 -14.43
CA ARG A 112 -7.16 2.79 -13.31
C ARG A 112 -6.24 1.58 -13.24
N PHE A 113 -5.61 1.40 -12.08
CA PHE A 113 -4.75 0.25 -11.80
C PHE A 113 -5.34 -0.57 -10.67
N TYR A 114 -5.20 -1.89 -10.75
CA TYR A 114 -5.72 -2.85 -9.79
C TYR A 114 -4.56 -3.50 -9.05
N PHE A 115 -4.58 -3.43 -7.73
CA PHE A 115 -3.48 -3.83 -6.86
C PHE A 115 -3.86 -5.05 -6.05
N GLY A 116 -2.91 -5.97 -5.93
CA GLY A 116 -2.99 -7.09 -4.99
C GLY A 116 -2.73 -6.62 -3.56
N ARG A 117 -1.80 -7.29 -2.88
CA ARG A 117 -1.46 -6.94 -1.51
C ARG A 117 -0.61 -5.67 -1.45
N LEU A 118 -0.98 -4.77 -0.55
CA LEU A 118 -0.21 -3.58 -0.21
C LEU A 118 0.55 -3.83 1.09
N ASP A 119 1.87 -3.77 1.03
CA ASP A 119 2.74 -4.05 2.17
C ASP A 119 3.30 -2.75 2.77
N ILE A 120 3.31 -2.68 4.09
CA ILE A 120 4.03 -1.65 4.84
C ILE A 120 5.53 -1.90 4.69
N VAL A 121 6.26 -0.90 4.20
CA VAL A 121 7.73 -0.93 4.12
C VAL A 121 8.32 -0.35 5.40
N ASN A 122 7.78 0.80 5.83
CA ASN A 122 8.14 1.48 7.06
C ASN A 122 7.03 2.47 7.47
N VAL A 123 6.93 2.74 8.77
CA VAL A 123 6.12 3.80 9.37
C VAL A 123 7.06 4.91 9.84
N LEU A 124 6.81 6.14 9.39
CA LEU A 124 7.57 7.32 9.78
C LEU A 124 6.85 8.00 10.95
N LEU A 125 7.40 7.82 12.14
CA LEU A 125 6.97 8.49 13.35
C LEU A 125 7.66 9.86 13.40
N ARG A 126 6.89 10.93 13.60
CA ARG A 126 7.40 12.29 13.83
C ARG A 126 7.53 12.55 15.31
#